data_AF-A0A7H4MUF8-F1
#
_entry.id   AF-A0A7H4MUF8-F1
#
_cell.length_a   1.000
_cell.length_b   1.000
_cell.length_c   1.000
_cell.angle_alpha   90.00
_cell.angle_beta   90.00
_cell.angle_gamma   90.00
#
_symmetry.space_group_name_H-M   'P 1'
#
loop_
_entity.id
_entity.type
_entity.pdbx_description
1 polymer ?
#
loop_
_entity_poly.entity_id
_entity_poly.type
_entity_poly.pdbx_seq_one_letter_code
_entity_poly.pdbx_strand_id
1 'polypeptide(L)'
;MDGPYGDWGSRKYLIASLDQSLKRMGLDYVDIFYHHRPDPETPLRETMSALDHIVRQGKALYVGLSNYPLEQAGKPSISLTISARRV
;
A
#
# COMPACT_ATOMS: atom_id res chain seq x y z
N MET A 1 16.32 -1.17 -5.39
CA MET A 1 16.76 0.08 -6.03
C MET A 1 17.24 1.04 -4.94
N ASP A 2 18.43 1.62 -5.09
CA ASP A 2 19.08 2.49 -4.09
C ASP A 2 18.51 3.91 -4.08
N GLY A 3 17.23 4.05 -3.73
CA GLY A 3 16.59 5.33 -3.44
C GLY A 3 16.66 5.68 -1.95
N PRO A 4 16.58 6.96 -1.56
CA PRO A 4 16.64 7.38 -0.15
C PRO A 4 15.47 6.84 0.71
N TYR A 5 14.45 6.26 0.08
CA TYR A 5 13.27 5.69 0.72
C TYR A 5 13.29 4.16 0.82
N GLY A 6 14.36 3.51 0.35
CA GLY A 6 14.46 2.06 0.26
C GLY A 6 13.67 1.49 -0.92
N ASP A 7 13.28 0.23 -0.80
CA ASP A 7 12.48 -0.51 -1.78
C ASP A 7 11.49 -1.40 -0.99
N TRP A 8 10.56 -2.05 -1.69
CA TRP A 8 9.64 -3.06 -1.14
C TRP A 8 8.45 -2.59 -0.28
N GLY A 9 8.24 -3.18 0.89
CA GLY A 9 7.00 -3.14 1.67
C GLY A 9 7.09 -2.29 2.93
N SER A 10 8.24 -1.67 3.18
CA SER A 10 8.43 -0.78 4.32
C SER A 10 7.48 0.41 4.27
N ARG A 11 7.07 0.89 5.45
CA ARG A 11 6.18 2.05 5.57
C ARG A 11 6.76 3.29 4.88
N LYS A 12 8.06 3.52 5.06
CA LYS A 12 8.78 4.66 4.48
C LYS A 12 8.69 4.64 2.96
N TYR A 13 8.93 3.48 2.35
CA TYR A 13 8.89 3.34 0.90
C TYR A 13 7.49 3.53 0.34
N LEU A 14 6.48 2.88 0.91
CA LEU A 14 5.10 2.93 0.38
C LEU A 14 4.55 4.36 0.37
N ILE A 15 4.72 5.10 1.46
CA ILE A 15 4.24 6.48 1.56
C ILE A 15 4.99 7.37 0.56
N ALA A 16 6.32 7.29 0.51
CA ALA A 16 7.11 8.10 -0.39
C ALA A 16 6.85 7.77 -1.87
N SER A 17 6.57 6.50 -2.18
CA SER A 17 6.24 6.04 -3.53
C SER A 17 4.90 6.58 -4.00
N LEU A 18 3.88 6.56 -3.14
CA LEU A 18 2.59 7.17 -3.43
C LEU A 18 2.70 8.68 -3.62
N ASP A 19 3.36 9.39 -2.70
CA ASP A 19 3.52 10.85 -2.78
C ASP A 19 4.22 11.28 -4.08
N GLN A 20 5.26 10.55 -4.49
CA GLN A 20 5.94 10.80 -5.77
C GLN A 20 5.02 10.52 -6.97
N SER A 21 4.18 9.49 -6.87
CA SER A 21 3.22 9.16 -7.94
C SER A 21 2.15 10.22 -8.09
N LEU A 22 1.55 10.66 -6.98
CA LEU A 22 0.60 11.76 -6.93
C LEU A 22 1.19 13.05 -7.52
N LYS A 23 2.42 13.40 -7.11
CA LYS A 23 3.14 14.56 -7.65
C LYS A 23 3.36 14.48 -9.16
N ARG A 24 3.75 13.31 -9.70
CA ARG A 24 3.96 13.14 -11.15
C ARG A 24 2.65 13.24 -11.95
N MET A 25 1.54 12.79 -11.36
CA MET A 25 0.24 12.82 -12.01
C MET A 25 -0.50 14.15 -11.82
N GLY A 26 -0.07 14.99 -10.87
CA GLY A 26 -0.78 16.20 -10.49
C GLY A 26 -2.13 15.91 -9.83
N LEU A 27 -2.20 14.81 -9.07
CA LEU A 27 -3.42 14.37 -8.37
C LEU A 27 -3.25 14.50 -6.86
N ASP A 28 -4.34 14.77 -6.16
CA ASP A 28 -4.37 14.80 -4.69
C ASP A 28 -4.57 13.40 -4.08
N TYR A 29 -5.23 12.50 -4.82
CA TYR A 29 -5.49 11.13 -4.42
C TYR A 29 -5.61 10.19 -5.62
N VAL A 30 -5.59 8.88 -5.36
CA VAL A 30 -5.95 7.82 -6.32
C VAL A 30 -7.12 6.99 -5.81
N ASP A 31 -7.91 6.42 -6.72
CA ASP A 31 -8.95 5.48 -6.30
C ASP A 31 -8.33 4.23 -5.68
N ILE A 32 -7.29 3.65 -6.29
CA ILE A 32 -6.71 2.38 -5.86
C ILE A 32 -5.18 2.48 -5.82
N PHE A 33 -4.58 2.05 -4.72
CA PHE A 33 -3.14 1.90 -4.57
C PHE A 33 -2.76 0.44 -4.25
N TYR A 34 -1.88 -0.16 -5.06
CA TYR A 34 -1.48 -1.56 -4.90
C TYR A 34 -0.09 -1.70 -4.29
N HIS A 35 0.05 -2.67 -3.40
CA HIS A 35 1.35 -3.24 -3.08
C HIS A 35 1.56 -4.55 -3.87
N HIS A 36 2.55 -4.53 -4.75
CA HIS A 36 2.66 -5.47 -5.88
C HIS A 36 3.17 -6.87 -5.51
N ARG A 37 3.93 -7.00 -4.42
CA ARG A 37 4.54 -8.26 -3.97
C ARG A 37 4.90 -8.20 -2.49
N PRO A 38 4.87 -9.33 -1.77
CA PRO A 38 5.35 -9.42 -0.40
C PRO A 38 6.82 -8.99 -0.30
N ASP A 39 7.10 -8.27 0.78
CA ASP A 39 8.47 -7.98 1.20
C ASP A 39 8.93 -9.06 2.19
N PRO A 40 10.01 -9.80 1.89
CA PRO A 40 10.53 -10.84 2.79
C PRO A 40 11.19 -10.27 4.06
N GLU A 41 11.61 -9.01 4.05
CA GLU A 41 12.32 -8.36 5.16
C GLU A 41 11.40 -7.47 6.01
N THR A 42 10.35 -6.91 5.40
CA THR A 42 9.36 -6.10 6.14
C THR A 42 8.23 -6.99 6.68
N PRO A 43 7.96 -6.96 8.02
CA PRO A 43 6.81 -7.65 8.57
C PRO A 43 5.50 -7.20 7.93
N LEU A 44 4.65 -8.15 7.50
CA LEU A 44 3.38 -7.85 6.83
C LEU A 44 2.52 -6.82 7.58
N ARG A 45 2.52 -6.86 8.92
CA ARG A 45 1.80 -5.90 9.76
C ARG A 45 2.23 -4.44 9.52
N GLU A 46 3.52 -4.20 9.27
CA GLU A 46 4.03 -2.87 8.95
C GLU A 46 3.47 -2.39 7.61
N THR A 47 3.56 -3.23 6.58
CA THR A 47 3.00 -2.98 5.25
C THR A 47 1.50 -2.69 5.34
N MET A 48 0.73 -3.52 6.06
CA MET A 48 -0.71 -3.32 6.27
C MET A 48 -1.01 -2.00 6.98
N SER A 49 -0.24 -1.65 8.02
CA SER A 49 -0.39 -0.39 8.75
C SER A 49 -0.03 0.83 7.89
N ALA A 50 0.92 0.71 6.97
CA ALA A 50 1.24 1.75 6.01
C ALA A 50 0.09 1.97 5.01
N LEU A 51 -0.49 0.90 4.50
CA LEU A 51 -1.64 0.96 3.58
C LEU A 51 -2.89 1.52 4.26
N ASP A 52 -3.22 1.10 5.49
CA ASP A 52 -4.29 1.69 6.29
C ASP A 52 -4.07 3.19 6.53
N HIS A 53 -2.83 3.59 6.83
CA HIS A 53 -2.49 4.99 7.02
C HIS A 53 -2.71 5.84 5.75
N ILE A 54 -2.31 5.32 4.58
CA ILE A 54 -2.53 5.98 3.28
C ILE A 54 -4.02 6.23 3.05
N VAL A 55 -4.87 5.24 3.35
CA VAL A 55 -6.32 5.34 3.21
C VAL A 55 -6.89 6.37 4.18
N ARG A 56 -6.46 6.35 5.45
CA ARG A 56 -6.88 7.33 6.47
C ARG A 56 -6.47 8.76 6.13
N GLN A 57 -5.36 8.93 5.42
CA GLN A 57 -4.94 10.24 4.92
C GLN A 57 -5.73 10.73 3.71
N GLY A 58 -6.59 9.89 3.12
CA GLY A 58 -7.37 10.22 1.92
C GLY A 58 -6.54 10.23 0.64
N LYS A 59 -5.28 9.75 0.67
CA LYS A 59 -4.40 9.70 -0.50
C LYS A 59 -4.73 8.53 -1.43
N ALA A 60 -5.40 7.50 -0.91
CA ALA A 60 -6.03 6.45 -1.71
C ALA A 60 -7.41 6.12 -1.14
N LEU A 61 -8.40 5.86 -1.99
CA LEU A 61 -9.73 5.39 -1.53
C LEU A 61 -9.73 3.91 -1.15
N TYR A 62 -8.93 3.13 -1.87
CA TYR A 62 -8.79 1.70 -1.71
C TYR A 62 -7.32 1.29 -1.80
N VAL A 63 -6.98 0.23 -1.09
CA VAL A 63 -5.67 -0.44 -1.19
C VAL A 63 -5.84 -1.89 -1.58
N GLY A 64 -4.88 -2.42 -2.31
CA GLY A 64 -4.87 -3.81 -2.74
C GLY A 64 -3.52 -4.48 -2.55
N LEU A 65 -3.58 -5.81 -2.40
CA LEU A 65 -2.41 -6.68 -2.32
C LEU A 65 -2.37 -7.59 -3.54
N SER A 66 -1.19 -7.74 -4.13
CA SER A 66 -0.95 -8.65 -5.24
C SER A 66 0.18 -9.62 -4.90
N ASN A 67 0.09 -10.85 -5.42
CA ASN A 67 1.10 -11.90 -5.26
C ASN A 67 1.40 -12.33 -3.80
N TYR A 68 0.43 -12.21 -2.90
CA TYR A 68 0.55 -12.71 -1.52
C TYR A 68 0.17 -14.19 -1.44
N PRO A 69 1.02 -15.07 -0.86
CA PRO A 69 0.64 -16.45 -0.56
C PRO A 69 -0.61 -16.49 0.34
N LEU A 70 -1.52 -17.42 0.09
CA LEU A 70 -2.80 -17.53 0.83
C LEU A 70 -2.59 -17.65 2.35
N GLU A 71 -1.50 -18.27 2.78
CA GLU A 71 -1.13 -18.41 4.19
C GLU A 71 -0.73 -17.07 4.83
N GLN A 72 -0.13 -16.16 4.06
CA GLN A 72 0.24 -14.82 4.51
C GLN A 72 -0.92 -13.83 4.39
N ALA A 73 -1.80 -14.02 3.41
CA ALA A 73 -3.00 -13.19 3.21
C ALA A 73 -4.07 -13.42 4.30
N GLY A 74 -4.00 -14.54 5.04
CA GLY A 74 -4.93 -14.87 6.11
C GLY A 74 -6.34 -15.21 5.60
N LYS A 75 -6.51 -16.39 4.96
CA LYS A 75 -7.77 -16.89 4.39
C LYS A 75 -8.31 -16.07 3.18
N PRO A 76 -9.09 -16.69 2.27
CA PRO A 76 -8.89 -16.59 0.82
C PRO A 76 -9.06 -15.18 0.27
N SER A 77 -8.00 -14.64 -0.31
CA SER A 77 -7.94 -13.29 -0.86
C SER A 77 -8.71 -13.20 -2.19
N ILE A 78 -10.02 -13.02 -2.05
CA ILE A 78 -10.73 -11.90 -2.70
C ILE A 78 -9.82 -10.68 -2.68
N SER A 79 -9.77 -9.92 -3.77
CA SER A 79 -9.26 -8.54 -3.79
C SER A 79 -9.69 -7.85 -2.49
N LEU A 80 -8.80 -7.76 -1.50
CA LEU A 80 -9.15 -7.23 -0.18
C LEU A 80 -9.17 -5.71 -0.33
N THR A 81 -10.22 -5.22 -0.97
CA THR A 81 -10.57 -3.82 -1.05
C THR A 81 -10.87 -3.37 0.37
N ILE A 82 -9.88 -2.84 1.08
CA ILE A 82 -10.12 -2.13 2.32
C ILE A 82 -10.77 -0.81 1.92
N SER A 83 -12.11 -0.80 1.93
CA SER A 83 -12.92 0.40 1.71
C SER A 83 -12.74 1.35 2.90
N ALA A 84 -12.22 2.54 2.62
CA ALA A 84 -12.35 3.65 3.56
C ALA A 84 -13.83 3.98 3.72
N ARG A 85 -14.36 3.90 4.94
CA ARG A 85 -15.62 4.60 5.26
C ARG A 85 -15.39 6.09 5.00
N ARG A 86 -16.17 6.66 4.08
CA ARG A 86 -16.39 8.10 4.02
C ARG A 86 -17.16 8.48 5.30
N VAL A 87 -16.51 9.23 6.19
CA VAL A 87 -17.21 10.08 7.16
C VAL A 87 -17.59 11.38 6.48
#